data_AF-A0A3Q2XBR9-F1
#
_entry.id   AF-A0A3Q2XBR9-F1
#
_cell.length_a   1.000
_cell.length_b   1.000
_cell.length_c   1.000
_cell.angle_alpha   90.00
_cell.angle_beta   90.00
_cell.angle_gamma   90.00
#
_symmetry.space_group_name_H-M   'P 1'
#
loop_
_entity.id
_entity.type
_entity.pdbx_description
1 polymer ?
#
loop_
_entity_poly.entity_id
_entity_poly.type
_entity_poly.pdbx_seq_one_letter_code
_entity_poly.pdbx_strand_id
1 'polypeptide(L)'
;MLGLMFAGVLFFPGLFLLFSHSLRILMGWNQADAIIVSARSERTPVHTHAYAGTACVRVRFRRHWLTDAYITFAAPYFVYDLYAMFLCDRHRHEVKGHEDEGGTRSAPILAFVRRESLMVLHHVFMVVFCLPASLVWRQGKGDYFQGLVFLAELSTPFVCLAKVLIQLKRTDTLAYKVNGALTLLVFLGCRVALFPYLYLAYSSYASIPVHQAVLGAPWPCTLGAGFLWPLQIYWFWLMCQRARRVLAESGKPPLGK
;
A
#
# COMPACT_ATOMS: atom_id res chain seq x y z
N MET A 1 13.82 21.08 -4.54
CA MET A 1 13.39 19.98 -3.65
C MET A 1 12.33 20.43 -2.63
N LEU A 2 12.57 21.49 -1.84
CA LEU A 2 11.59 22.05 -0.89
C LEU A 2 10.21 22.38 -1.52
N GLY A 3 10.18 22.97 -2.72
CA GLY A 3 8.91 23.26 -3.40
C GLY A 3 8.07 22.03 -3.74
N LEU A 4 8.70 20.88 -4.06
CA LEU A 4 7.99 19.63 -4.34
C LEU A 4 7.47 18.97 -3.05
N MET A 5 8.22 19.05 -1.95
CA MET A 5 7.72 18.60 -0.64
C MET A 5 6.52 19.43 -0.20
N PHE A 6 6.60 20.76 -0.34
CA PHE A 6 5.51 21.66 0.01
C PHE A 6 4.27 21.41 -0.85
N ALA A 7 4.46 21.21 -2.16
CA ALA A 7 3.38 20.79 -3.05
C ALA A 7 2.74 19.47 -2.59
N GLY A 8 3.53 18.47 -2.21
CA GLY A 8 3.01 17.21 -1.67
C GLY A 8 2.20 17.40 -0.37
N VAL A 9 2.73 18.17 0.58
CA VAL A 9 2.04 18.47 1.86
C VAL A 9 0.68 19.13 1.66
N LEU A 10 0.52 19.98 0.64
CA LEU A 10 -0.77 20.60 0.33
C LEU A 10 -1.67 19.69 -0.52
N PHE A 11 -1.08 18.97 -1.47
CA PHE A 11 -1.81 18.19 -2.46
C PHE A 11 -2.54 17.00 -1.84
N PHE A 12 -1.90 16.18 -1.00
CA PHE A 12 -2.54 14.95 -0.48
C PHE A 12 -3.70 15.25 0.48
N PRO A 13 -3.58 16.13 1.49
CA PRO A 13 -4.71 16.48 2.35
C PRO A 13 -5.81 17.23 1.58
N GLY A 14 -5.43 18.06 0.60
CA GLY A 14 -6.39 18.75 -0.26
C GLY A 14 -7.23 17.78 -1.10
N LEU A 15 -6.58 16.78 -1.70
CA LEU A 15 -7.25 15.72 -2.46
C LEU A 15 -8.16 14.87 -1.57
N PHE A 16 -7.72 14.55 -0.33
CA PHE A 16 -8.55 13.85 0.66
C PHE A 16 -9.85 14.58 0.95
N LEU A 17 -9.74 15.87 1.25
CA LEU A 17 -10.88 16.69 1.60
C LEU A 17 -11.82 16.87 0.40
N LEU A 18 -11.28 17.13 -0.79
CA LEU A 18 -12.06 17.26 -2.02
C LEU A 18 -12.82 15.97 -2.35
N PHE A 19 -12.16 14.82 -2.27
CA PHE A 19 -12.77 13.55 -2.63
C PHE A 19 -13.80 13.11 -1.59
N SER A 20 -13.50 13.28 -0.30
CA SER A 20 -14.46 13.00 0.78
C SER A 20 -15.68 13.91 0.71
N HIS A 21 -15.49 15.20 0.41
CA HIS A 21 -16.58 16.12 0.22
C HIS A 21 -17.43 15.78 -1.03
N SER A 22 -16.78 15.45 -2.14
CA SER A 22 -17.45 15.07 -3.38
C SER A 22 -18.26 13.79 -3.23
N LEU A 23 -17.74 12.76 -2.55
CA LEU A 23 -18.46 11.52 -2.26
C LEU A 23 -19.69 11.76 -1.38
N ARG A 24 -19.62 12.71 -0.43
CA ARG A 24 -20.77 13.06 0.40
C ARG A 24 -21.86 13.75 -0.40
N ILE A 25 -21.49 14.64 -1.32
CA ILE A 25 -22.46 15.38 -2.15
C ILE A 25 -23.06 14.48 -3.22
N LEU A 26 -22.24 13.74 -3.98
CA LEU A 26 -22.72 12.94 -5.11
C LEU A 26 -23.40 11.63 -4.71
N MET A 27 -22.89 10.95 -3.68
CA MET A 27 -23.35 9.60 -3.32
C MET A 27 -24.20 9.57 -2.04
N GLY A 28 -24.35 10.71 -1.35
CA GLY A 28 -25.12 10.82 -0.11
C GLY A 28 -24.55 9.98 1.04
N TRP A 29 -23.28 9.58 0.97
CA TRP A 29 -22.67 8.70 1.96
C TRP A 29 -22.45 9.39 3.31
N ASN A 30 -22.54 8.61 4.38
CA ASN A 30 -22.22 9.08 5.73
C ASN A 30 -20.73 9.47 5.82
N GLN A 31 -20.40 10.39 6.74
CA GLN A 31 -19.04 10.90 6.96
C GLN A 31 -17.99 9.79 7.07
N ALA A 32 -18.31 8.74 7.82
CA ALA A 32 -17.41 7.61 8.02
C ALA A 32 -17.12 6.86 6.70
N ASP A 33 -18.13 6.60 5.88
CA ASP A 33 -17.96 5.89 4.61
C ASP A 33 -17.21 6.74 3.58
N ALA A 34 -17.50 8.04 3.52
CA ALA A 34 -16.80 8.97 2.65
C ALA A 34 -15.31 9.07 3.02
N ILE A 35 -14.97 9.20 4.31
CA ILE A 35 -13.58 9.22 4.79
C ILE A 35 -12.85 7.92 4.43
N ILE A 36 -13.48 6.77 4.66
CA ILE A 36 -12.86 5.47 4.40
C ILE A 36 -12.60 5.24 2.90
N VAL A 37 -13.51 5.66 2.03
CA VAL A 37 -13.31 5.52 0.58
C VAL A 37 -12.34 6.57 0.04
N SER A 38 -12.28 7.75 0.64
CA SER A 38 -11.31 8.81 0.26
C SER A 38 -9.87 8.42 0.57
N ALA A 39 -9.61 7.99 1.81
CA ALA A 39 -8.30 7.46 2.21
C ALA A 39 -7.83 6.30 1.30
N ARG A 40 -8.75 5.56 0.70
CA ARG A 40 -8.47 4.46 -0.24
C ARG A 40 -8.27 4.92 -1.68
N SER A 41 -8.85 6.06 -2.06
CA SER A 41 -8.83 6.60 -3.42
C SER A 41 -7.69 7.59 -3.66
N GLU A 42 -7.23 8.32 -2.63
CA GLU A 42 -6.04 9.20 -2.70
C GLU A 42 -4.75 8.48 -3.04
N ARG A 43 -4.74 7.15 -2.96
CA ARG A 43 -3.58 6.35 -3.35
C ARG A 43 -3.40 6.36 -4.88
N THR A 44 -4.46 6.63 -5.65
CA THR A 44 -4.48 6.56 -7.13
C THR A 44 -3.52 7.48 -7.91
N PRO A 45 -3.26 8.75 -7.55
CA PRO A 45 -2.36 9.62 -8.32
C PRO A 45 -0.87 9.24 -8.16
N VAL A 46 -0.52 8.66 -7.01
CA VAL A 46 0.81 8.08 -6.74
C VAL A 46 1.06 6.89 -7.67
N HIS A 47 0.02 6.14 -8.03
CA HIS A 47 0.10 4.91 -8.82
C HIS A 47 0.32 5.13 -10.33
N THR A 48 -0.21 6.19 -10.93
CA THR A 48 -0.02 6.48 -12.37
C THR A 48 1.44 6.80 -12.70
N HIS A 49 2.15 7.40 -11.74
CA HIS A 49 3.56 7.78 -11.90
C HIS A 49 4.54 6.61 -11.67
N ALA A 50 4.17 5.61 -10.86
CA ALA A 50 4.95 4.38 -10.72
C ALA A 50 5.00 3.56 -12.04
N TYR A 51 3.94 3.62 -12.84
CA TYR A 51 3.87 2.99 -14.17
C TYR A 51 4.72 3.75 -15.21
N ALA A 52 4.68 5.08 -15.19
CA ALA A 52 5.54 5.92 -16.05
C ALA A 52 7.04 5.73 -15.72
N GLY A 53 7.36 5.59 -14.43
CA GLY A 53 8.71 5.26 -13.96
C GLY A 53 9.20 3.92 -14.51
N THR A 54 8.42 2.85 -14.36
CA THR A 54 8.82 1.51 -14.85
C THR A 54 8.89 1.40 -16.38
N ALA A 55 8.04 2.11 -17.13
CA ALA A 55 8.15 2.21 -18.60
C ALA A 55 9.42 2.96 -19.05
N CYS A 56 9.85 3.99 -18.32
CA CYS A 56 11.09 4.74 -18.61
C CYS A 56 12.36 4.03 -18.09
N VAL A 57 12.24 3.15 -17.09
CA VAL A 57 13.34 2.40 -16.45
C VAL A 57 13.89 1.25 -17.33
N ARG A 58 13.40 1.10 -18.57
CA ARG A 58 14.07 0.27 -19.57
C ARG A 58 15.52 0.73 -19.85
N VAL A 59 15.89 1.96 -19.46
CA VAL A 59 17.28 2.41 -19.33
C VAL A 59 17.84 1.96 -17.98
N ARG A 60 18.31 0.72 -17.96
CA ARG A 60 18.71 -0.07 -16.78
C ARG A 60 19.69 0.63 -15.80
N PHE A 61 20.39 1.71 -16.19
CA PHE A 61 21.52 2.24 -15.40
C PHE A 61 21.74 3.77 -15.44
N ARG A 62 20.74 4.59 -15.79
CA ARG A 62 20.90 6.07 -15.73
C ARG A 62 20.14 6.67 -14.56
N ARG A 63 20.79 7.66 -13.91
CA ARG A 63 20.14 8.50 -12.91
C ARG A 63 18.97 9.23 -13.57
N HIS A 64 17.77 9.09 -13.02
CA HIS A 64 16.59 9.76 -13.56
C HIS A 64 16.07 10.77 -12.54
N TRP A 65 16.02 12.04 -12.96
CA TRP A 65 15.49 13.15 -12.17
C TRP A 65 14.05 12.90 -11.64
N LEU A 66 13.29 12.05 -12.34
CA LEU A 66 11.93 11.67 -11.98
C LEU A 66 11.89 10.88 -10.67
N THR A 67 12.89 10.04 -10.40
CA THR A 67 12.98 9.28 -9.15
C THR A 67 13.14 10.21 -7.95
N ASP A 68 14.07 11.17 -8.04
CA ASP A 68 14.30 12.17 -6.98
C ASP A 68 13.07 13.08 -6.78
N ALA A 69 12.46 13.55 -7.87
CA ALA A 69 11.24 14.36 -7.80
C ALA A 69 10.08 13.59 -7.17
N TYR A 70 9.89 12.33 -7.55
CA TYR A 70 8.80 11.49 -7.07
C TYR A 70 8.97 11.10 -5.60
N ILE A 71 10.16 10.68 -5.13
CA ILE A 71 10.37 10.37 -3.70
C ILE A 71 10.07 11.61 -2.85
N THR A 72 10.57 12.77 -3.30
CA THR A 72 10.40 14.04 -2.60
C THR A 72 8.93 14.47 -2.52
N PHE A 73 8.19 14.28 -3.62
CA PHE A 73 6.76 14.56 -3.68
C PHE A 73 5.94 13.53 -2.90
N ALA A 74 6.29 12.24 -2.92
CA ALA A 74 5.54 11.16 -2.28
C ALA A 74 5.85 11.00 -0.78
N ALA A 75 6.95 11.55 -0.27
CA ALA A 75 7.30 11.43 1.14
C ALA A 75 6.22 11.96 2.11
N PRO A 76 5.61 13.15 1.88
CA PRO A 76 4.45 13.60 2.65
C PRO A 76 3.26 12.64 2.63
N TYR A 77 3.02 11.95 1.51
CA TYR A 77 1.93 10.98 1.40
C TYR A 77 2.12 9.79 2.35
N PHE A 78 3.33 9.23 2.46
CA PHE A 78 3.57 8.11 3.39
C PHE A 78 3.35 8.49 4.86
N VAL A 79 3.69 9.74 5.23
CA VAL A 79 3.41 10.28 6.57
C VAL A 79 1.90 10.49 6.76
N TYR A 80 1.24 11.05 5.75
CA TYR A 80 -0.20 11.28 5.77
C TYR A 80 -1.00 9.98 5.82
N ASP A 81 -0.56 8.92 5.14
CA ASP A 81 -1.28 7.64 5.11
C ASP A 81 -1.35 6.99 6.49
N LEU A 82 -0.31 7.15 7.33
CA LEU A 82 -0.34 6.71 8.72
C LEU A 82 -1.39 7.48 9.55
N TYR A 83 -1.54 8.79 9.31
CA TYR A 83 -2.57 9.60 9.95
C TYR A 83 -3.98 9.25 9.46
N ALA A 84 -4.16 9.06 8.15
CA ALA A 84 -5.42 8.64 7.55
C ALA A 84 -5.87 7.26 8.06
N MET A 85 -4.92 6.33 8.25
CA MET A 85 -5.20 5.05 8.90
C MET A 85 -5.75 5.20 10.32
N PHE A 86 -5.15 6.07 11.13
CA PHE A 86 -5.62 6.36 12.49
C PHE A 86 -7.04 6.96 12.48
N LEU A 87 -7.30 7.93 11.59
CA LEU A 87 -8.64 8.51 11.43
C LEU A 87 -9.70 7.48 11.02
N CYS A 88 -9.36 6.58 10.09
CA CYS A 88 -10.25 5.51 9.65
C CYS A 88 -10.62 4.54 10.77
N ASP A 89 -9.66 4.17 11.62
CA ASP A 89 -9.90 3.31 12.78
C ASP A 89 -10.82 4.00 13.80
N ARG A 90 -10.54 5.27 14.12
CA ARG A 90 -11.36 6.06 15.05
C ARG A 90 -12.81 6.16 14.58
N HIS A 91 -13.05 6.51 13.32
CA HIS A 91 -14.42 6.61 12.78
C HIS A 91 -15.13 5.25 12.73
N ARG A 92 -14.42 4.18 12.37
CA ARG A 92 -15.00 2.83 12.35
C ARG A 92 -15.43 2.38 13.76
N HIS A 93 -14.70 2.81 14.78
CA HIS A 93 -15.02 2.55 16.17
C HIS A 93 -16.06 3.51 16.75
N GLU A 94 -16.13 4.76 16.32
CA GLU A 94 -17.24 5.67 16.69
C GLU A 94 -18.59 5.18 16.14
N VAL A 95 -18.62 4.61 14.93
CA VAL A 95 -19.85 4.02 14.35
C VAL A 95 -20.26 2.71 15.03
N LYS A 96 -19.29 1.92 15.52
CA LYS A 96 -19.57 0.69 16.29
C LYS A 96 -19.80 0.94 17.79
N GLY A 97 -19.26 2.03 18.32
CA GLY A 97 -19.31 2.40 19.74
C GLY A 97 -20.67 2.92 20.20
N HIS A 98 -21.66 2.99 19.31
CA HIS A 98 -23.05 3.16 19.69
C HIS A 98 -23.68 1.87 20.27
N GLU A 99 -22.96 0.73 20.27
CA GLU A 99 -23.42 -0.56 20.82
C GLU A 99 -22.63 -1.08 22.03
N ASP A 100 -21.43 -0.57 22.34
CA ASP A 100 -20.57 -1.10 23.43
C ASP A 100 -20.12 0.01 24.42
N GLU A 101 -21.04 0.43 25.28
CA GLU A 101 -20.70 1.12 26.53
C GLU A 101 -20.18 0.09 27.55
N GLY A 102 -18.86 0.01 27.76
CA GLY A 102 -18.34 -0.78 28.90
C GLY A 102 -16.88 -1.25 28.92
N GLY A 103 -15.99 -0.77 28.03
CA GLY A 103 -14.61 -1.30 27.95
C GLY A 103 -13.52 -0.30 28.28
N THR A 104 -12.70 -0.63 29.29
CA THR A 104 -11.46 0.01 29.78
C THR A 104 -10.83 1.06 28.85
N ARG A 105 -10.70 2.29 29.39
CA ARG A 105 -10.17 3.53 28.78
C ARG A 105 -8.67 3.43 28.42
N SER A 106 -8.30 2.48 27.58
CA SER A 106 -6.97 2.47 26.95
C SER A 106 -6.83 3.72 26.08
N ALA A 107 -5.64 4.33 26.07
CA ALA A 107 -5.37 5.48 25.21
C ALA A 107 -5.75 5.11 23.76
N PRO A 108 -6.54 5.93 23.05
CA PRO A 108 -7.12 5.57 21.75
C PRO A 108 -6.05 5.17 20.71
N ILE A 109 -4.85 5.74 20.84
CA ILE A 109 -3.68 5.40 20.01
C ILE A 109 -3.16 3.99 20.29
N LEU A 110 -3.06 3.59 21.56
CA LEU A 110 -2.56 2.25 21.92
C LEU A 110 -3.54 1.15 21.49
N ALA A 111 -4.84 1.43 21.59
CA ALA A 111 -5.88 0.55 21.07
C ALA A 111 -5.77 0.38 19.55
N PHE A 112 -5.60 1.48 18.80
CA PHE A 112 -5.36 1.47 17.36
C PHE A 112 -4.13 0.64 16.97
N VAL A 113 -2.98 0.92 17.60
CA VAL A 113 -1.72 0.22 17.33
C VAL A 113 -1.87 -1.28 17.58
N ARG A 114 -2.57 -1.69 18.63
CA ARG A 114 -2.78 -3.11 18.94
C ARG A 114 -3.72 -3.78 17.93
N ARG A 115 -4.77 -3.09 17.46
CA ARG A 115 -5.78 -3.64 16.53
C ARG A 115 -5.24 -3.79 15.11
N GLU A 116 -4.55 -2.78 14.60
CA GLU A 116 -4.03 -2.72 13.22
C GLU A 116 -2.50 -2.87 13.18
N SER A 117 -1.94 -3.64 14.12
CA SER A 117 -0.50 -3.73 14.41
C SER A 117 0.36 -4.01 13.19
N LEU A 118 -0.03 -4.96 12.33
CA LEU A 118 0.73 -5.32 11.13
C LEU A 118 0.80 -4.18 10.11
N MET A 119 -0.31 -3.48 9.89
CA MET A 119 -0.37 -2.36 8.94
C MET A 119 0.33 -1.13 9.51
N VAL A 120 0.13 -0.82 10.80
CA VAL A 120 0.82 0.29 11.48
C VAL A 120 2.33 0.06 11.48
N LEU A 121 2.76 -1.15 11.82
CA LEU A 121 4.17 -1.53 11.84
C LEU A 121 4.81 -1.38 10.44
N HIS A 122 4.12 -1.82 9.38
CA HIS A 122 4.56 -1.61 8.00
C HIS A 122 4.78 -0.13 7.67
N HIS A 123 3.80 0.73 7.97
CA HIS A 123 3.85 2.14 7.62
C HIS A 123 4.88 2.89 8.45
N VAL A 124 4.98 2.60 9.75
CA VAL A 124 6.03 3.17 10.62
C VAL A 124 7.40 2.76 10.11
N PHE A 125 7.61 1.49 9.74
CA PHE A 125 8.88 1.05 9.17
C PHE A 125 9.20 1.76 7.85
N MET A 126 8.22 1.89 6.96
CA MET A 126 8.38 2.62 5.70
C MET A 126 8.76 4.09 5.93
N VAL A 127 8.13 4.75 6.90
CA VAL A 127 8.39 6.18 7.21
C VAL A 127 9.71 6.38 7.95
N VAL A 128 10.04 5.53 8.93
CA VAL A 128 11.22 5.71 9.79
C VAL A 128 12.50 5.18 9.14
N PHE A 129 12.41 4.13 8.32
CA PHE A 129 13.58 3.50 7.71
C PHE A 129 13.61 3.66 6.18
N CYS A 130 12.54 3.33 5.47
CA CYS A 130 12.57 3.34 4.00
C CYS A 130 12.63 4.76 3.41
N LEU A 131 11.95 5.74 4.01
CA LEU A 131 12.01 7.13 3.57
C LEU A 131 13.41 7.76 3.77
N PRO A 132 14.04 7.71 4.97
CA PRO A 132 15.42 8.18 5.12
C PRO A 132 16.41 7.42 4.25
N ALA A 133 16.21 6.11 4.08
CA ALA A 133 17.02 5.32 3.15
C ALA A 133 16.92 5.86 1.72
N SER A 134 15.72 6.22 1.26
CA SER A 134 15.46 6.70 -0.11
C SER A 134 15.91 8.15 -0.34
N LEU A 135 15.77 9.03 0.66
CA LEU A 135 16.05 10.47 0.55
C LEU A 135 17.49 10.84 0.94
N VAL A 136 18.05 10.20 1.97
CA VAL A 136 19.33 10.60 2.58
C VAL A 136 20.42 9.60 2.28
N TRP A 137 20.22 8.32 2.62
CA TRP A 137 21.28 7.30 2.50
C TRP A 137 21.54 6.83 1.07
N ARG A 138 20.55 7.00 0.18
CA ARG A 138 20.64 6.62 -1.23
C ARG A 138 21.71 7.40 -2.00
N GLN A 139 21.98 8.65 -1.63
CA GLN A 139 22.96 9.54 -2.28
C GLN A 139 22.83 9.57 -3.83
N GLY A 140 21.61 9.46 -4.36
CA GLY A 140 21.36 9.46 -5.81
C GLY A 140 21.74 8.18 -6.56
N LYS A 141 22.05 7.08 -5.86
CA LYS A 141 22.39 5.77 -6.45
C LYS A 141 21.19 4.81 -6.43
N GLY A 142 21.16 3.84 -7.33
CA GLY A 142 20.13 2.78 -7.30
C GLY A 142 18.71 3.21 -7.69
N ASP A 143 18.57 4.22 -8.57
CA ASP A 143 17.25 4.67 -9.09
C ASP A 143 16.43 3.53 -9.68
N TYR A 144 17.08 2.59 -10.37
CA TYR A 144 16.46 1.39 -10.93
C TYR A 144 15.78 0.55 -9.84
N PHE A 145 16.50 0.24 -8.76
CA PHE A 145 15.99 -0.55 -7.65
C PHE A 145 14.92 0.19 -6.86
N GLN A 146 15.07 1.50 -6.68
CA GLN A 146 14.04 2.34 -6.07
C GLN A 146 12.73 2.33 -6.88
N GLY A 147 12.82 2.44 -8.22
CA GLY A 147 11.66 2.35 -9.11
C GLY A 147 10.96 0.99 -9.02
N LEU A 148 11.73 -0.09 -8.90
CA LEU A 148 11.19 -1.43 -8.65
C LEU A 148 10.47 -1.52 -7.30
N VAL A 149 10.99 -0.93 -6.23
CA VAL A 149 10.30 -0.88 -4.92
C VAL A 149 8.97 -0.15 -5.03
N PHE A 150 8.87 0.91 -5.84
CA PHE A 150 7.61 1.60 -6.09
C PHE A 150 6.58 0.80 -6.87
N LEU A 151 6.99 -0.25 -7.59
CA LEU A 151 6.06 -1.15 -8.26
C LEU A 151 5.13 -1.85 -7.25
N ALA A 152 5.57 -2.02 -5.99
CA ALA A 152 4.73 -2.55 -4.91
C ALA A 152 3.40 -1.80 -4.76
N GLU A 153 3.42 -0.49 -4.99
CA GLU A 153 2.24 0.37 -4.88
C GLU A 153 1.20 0.11 -5.98
N LEU A 154 1.57 -0.53 -7.10
CA LEU A 154 0.63 -0.87 -8.17
C LEU A 154 -0.49 -1.82 -7.73
N SER A 155 -0.26 -2.61 -6.67
CA SER A 155 -1.26 -3.55 -6.14
C SER A 155 -2.28 -2.87 -5.20
N THR A 156 -1.92 -1.73 -4.61
CA THR A 156 -2.75 -0.97 -3.67
C THR A 156 -4.15 -0.58 -4.22
N PRO A 157 -4.33 -0.14 -5.48
CA PRO A 157 -5.66 0.20 -6.00
C PRO A 157 -6.59 -1.02 -6.08
N PHE A 158 -6.08 -2.20 -6.43
CA PHE A 158 -6.88 -3.43 -6.52
C PHE A 158 -7.36 -3.90 -5.14
N VAL A 159 -6.47 -3.83 -4.14
CA VAL A 159 -6.81 -4.13 -2.73
C VAL A 159 -7.81 -3.12 -2.17
N CYS A 160 -7.64 -1.84 -2.49
CA CYS A 160 -8.58 -0.78 -2.08
C CYS A 160 -9.95 -0.96 -2.73
N LEU A 161 -10.00 -1.20 -4.04
CA LEU A 161 -11.23 -1.44 -4.79
C LEU A 161 -11.98 -2.66 -4.23
N ALA A 162 -11.27 -3.74 -3.89
CA ALA A 162 -11.89 -4.90 -3.25
C ALA A 162 -12.61 -4.52 -1.94
N LYS A 163 -11.98 -3.70 -1.09
CA LYS A 163 -12.59 -3.25 0.17
C LYS A 163 -13.79 -2.31 -0.06
N VAL A 164 -13.73 -1.44 -1.07
CA VAL A 164 -14.83 -0.55 -1.45
C VAL A 164 -16.03 -1.37 -1.95
N LEU A 165 -15.80 -2.35 -2.83
CA LEU A 165 -16.87 -3.23 -3.34
C LEU A 165 -17.55 -4.04 -2.23
N ILE A 166 -16.78 -4.48 -1.23
CA ILE A 166 -17.33 -5.14 -0.03
C ILE A 166 -18.22 -4.17 0.76
N GLN A 167 -17.79 -2.92 0.96
CA GLN A 167 -18.60 -1.91 1.66
C GLN A 167 -19.90 -1.59 0.93
N LEU A 168 -19.86 -1.56 -0.41
CA LEU A 168 -21.05 -1.34 -1.23
C LEU A 168 -21.99 -2.55 -1.33
N LYS A 169 -21.68 -3.65 -0.62
CA LYS A 169 -22.41 -4.93 -0.70
C LYS A 169 -22.55 -5.41 -2.16
N ARG A 170 -21.54 -5.13 -3.00
CA ARG A 170 -21.48 -5.53 -4.43
C ARG A 170 -20.57 -6.74 -4.63
N THR A 171 -20.56 -7.66 -3.67
CA THR A 171 -19.68 -8.84 -3.64
C THR A 171 -20.08 -9.93 -4.65
N ASP A 172 -21.33 -9.92 -5.13
CA ASP A 172 -21.82 -10.95 -6.08
C ASP A 172 -21.58 -10.58 -7.55
N THR A 173 -20.94 -9.45 -7.81
CA THR A 173 -20.71 -8.96 -9.17
C THR A 173 -19.52 -9.67 -9.84
N LEU A 174 -19.58 -9.87 -11.16
CA LEU A 174 -18.43 -10.33 -11.95
C LEU A 174 -17.21 -9.42 -11.74
N ALA A 175 -17.45 -8.10 -11.62
CA ALA A 175 -16.42 -7.11 -11.33
C ALA A 175 -15.65 -7.41 -10.03
N TYR A 176 -16.34 -7.86 -8.96
CA TYR A 176 -15.68 -8.27 -7.72
C TYR A 176 -14.79 -9.50 -7.89
N LYS A 177 -15.26 -10.52 -8.64
CA LYS A 177 -14.48 -11.73 -8.93
C LYS A 177 -13.23 -11.42 -9.77
N VAL A 178 -13.39 -10.63 -10.84
CA VAL A 178 -12.29 -10.18 -11.70
C VAL A 178 -11.29 -9.34 -10.91
N ASN A 179 -11.76 -8.37 -10.13
CA ASN A 179 -10.88 -7.57 -9.27
C ASN A 179 -10.15 -8.43 -8.23
N GLY A 180 -10.80 -9.44 -7.65
CA GLY A 180 -10.17 -10.38 -6.74
C GLY A 180 -9.03 -11.16 -7.39
N ALA A 181 -9.24 -11.68 -8.60
CA ALA A 181 -8.19 -12.36 -9.37
C ALA A 181 -7.04 -11.41 -9.73
N LEU A 182 -7.35 -10.20 -10.22
CA LEU A 182 -6.35 -9.17 -10.51
C LEU A 182 -5.55 -8.78 -9.25
N THR A 183 -6.22 -8.64 -8.10
CA THR A 183 -5.57 -8.36 -6.83
C THR A 183 -4.53 -9.44 -6.51
N LEU A 184 -4.87 -10.72 -6.61
CA LEU A 184 -3.93 -11.82 -6.34
C LEU A 184 -2.75 -11.80 -7.31
N LEU A 185 -3.00 -11.65 -8.62
CA LEU A 185 -1.96 -11.65 -9.65
C LEU A 185 -0.99 -10.46 -9.48
N VAL A 186 -1.54 -9.25 -9.34
CA VAL A 186 -0.73 -8.03 -9.21
C VAL A 186 0.02 -8.03 -7.88
N PHE A 187 -0.60 -8.50 -6.77
CA PHE A 187 0.10 -8.60 -5.49
C PHE A 187 1.23 -9.63 -5.51
N LEU A 188 1.02 -10.79 -6.14
CA LEU A 188 2.06 -11.79 -6.32
C LEU A 188 3.25 -11.22 -7.11
N GLY A 189 2.99 -10.62 -8.27
CA GLY A 189 4.05 -10.08 -9.13
C GLY A 189 4.75 -8.86 -8.53
N CYS A 190 3.99 -7.88 -8.06
CA CYS A 190 4.51 -6.57 -7.70
C CYS A 190 4.98 -6.47 -6.24
N ARG A 191 4.55 -7.38 -5.35
CA ARG A 191 4.96 -7.35 -3.93
C ARG A 191 5.72 -8.61 -3.51
N VAL A 192 5.25 -9.81 -3.85
CA VAL A 192 5.89 -11.06 -3.37
C VAL A 192 7.10 -11.43 -4.23
N ALA A 193 6.94 -11.50 -5.54
CA ALA A 193 7.99 -11.85 -6.49
C ALA A 193 9.01 -10.71 -6.70
N LEU A 194 8.63 -9.49 -6.31
CA LEU A 194 9.49 -8.31 -6.40
C LEU A 194 10.80 -8.48 -5.62
N PHE A 195 10.76 -8.99 -4.38
CA PHE A 195 11.96 -9.13 -3.55
C PHE A 195 12.98 -10.13 -4.13
N PRO A 196 12.59 -11.36 -4.52
CA PRO A 196 13.48 -12.25 -5.27
C PRO A 196 14.04 -11.60 -6.54
N TYR A 197 13.19 -10.89 -7.30
CA TYR A 197 13.62 -10.22 -8.52
C TYR A 197 14.64 -9.10 -8.25
N LEU A 198 14.51 -8.35 -7.16
CA LEU A 198 15.49 -7.33 -6.75
C LEU A 198 16.88 -7.94 -6.54
N TYR A 199 16.98 -9.09 -5.87
CA TYR A 199 18.26 -9.78 -5.67
C TYR A 199 18.82 -10.38 -6.96
N LEU A 200 17.97 -10.89 -7.86
CA LEU A 200 18.38 -11.36 -9.18
C LEU A 200 18.93 -10.23 -10.05
N ALA A 201 18.25 -9.09 -10.05
CA ALA A 201 18.69 -7.90 -10.77
C ALA A 201 20.00 -7.34 -10.19
N TYR A 202 20.16 -7.37 -8.85
CA TYR A 202 21.40 -6.96 -8.19
C TYR A 202 22.56 -7.91 -8.49
N SER A 203 22.31 -9.22 -8.44
CA SER A 203 23.27 -10.28 -8.82
C SER A 203 23.77 -10.09 -10.26
N SER A 204 22.86 -9.81 -11.19
CA SER A 204 23.21 -9.53 -12.59
C SER A 204 23.96 -8.21 -12.77
N TYR A 205 23.65 -7.20 -11.96
CA TYR A 205 24.34 -5.91 -11.98
C TYR A 205 25.78 -5.99 -11.45
N ALA A 206 25.98 -6.69 -10.33
CA ALA A 206 27.28 -6.83 -9.69
C ALA A 206 28.08 -8.03 -10.20
N SER A 207 27.53 -8.81 -11.14
CA SER A 207 28.13 -10.05 -11.67
C SER A 207 28.55 -11.04 -10.58
N ILE A 208 27.77 -11.12 -9.50
CA ILE A 208 27.98 -12.01 -8.36
C ILE A 208 26.87 -13.07 -8.31
N PRO A 209 27.10 -14.26 -7.76
CA PRO A 209 26.05 -15.25 -7.59
C PRO A 209 24.98 -14.77 -6.59
N VAL A 210 23.74 -15.22 -6.78
CA VAL A 210 22.55 -14.72 -6.04
C VAL A 210 22.67 -14.87 -4.52
N HIS A 211 23.30 -15.94 -4.02
CA HIS A 211 23.50 -16.11 -2.57
C HIS A 211 24.43 -15.04 -1.99
N GLN A 212 25.45 -14.61 -2.73
CA GLN A 212 26.30 -13.48 -2.35
C GLN A 212 25.58 -12.15 -2.52
N ALA A 213 24.67 -12.03 -3.49
CA ALA A 213 23.82 -10.84 -3.64
C ALA A 213 22.93 -10.59 -2.41
N VAL A 214 22.43 -11.65 -1.76
CA VAL A 214 21.63 -11.51 -0.52
C VAL A 214 22.48 -11.00 0.65
N LEU A 215 23.71 -11.48 0.78
CA LEU A 215 24.62 -11.13 1.88
C LEU A 215 25.38 -9.82 1.63
N GLY A 216 25.64 -9.48 0.37
CA GLY A 216 26.41 -8.32 -0.07
C GLY A 216 25.58 -7.14 -0.58
N ALA A 217 24.25 -7.21 -0.50
CA ALA A 217 23.40 -6.05 -0.78
C ALA A 217 23.59 -4.97 0.31
N PRO A 218 23.39 -3.68 -0.02
CA PRO A 218 23.43 -2.61 0.96
C PRO A 218 22.51 -2.89 2.14
N TRP A 219 23.00 -2.66 3.37
CA TRP A 219 22.27 -2.98 4.60
C TRP A 219 20.83 -2.42 4.64
N PRO A 220 20.48 -1.21 4.11
CA PRO A 220 19.10 -0.74 4.15
C PRO A 220 18.18 -1.58 3.26
N CYS A 221 18.69 -2.11 2.15
CA CYS A 221 17.95 -2.99 1.26
C CYS A 221 17.72 -4.35 1.90
N THR A 222 18.75 -4.92 2.54
CA THR A 222 18.65 -6.21 3.24
C THR A 222 17.71 -6.12 4.44
N LEU A 223 17.81 -5.04 5.22
CA LEU A 223 16.91 -4.77 6.36
C LEU A 223 15.46 -4.57 5.87
N GLY A 224 15.27 -3.79 4.82
CA GLY A 224 13.97 -3.58 4.19
C GLY A 224 13.35 -4.87 3.67
N ALA A 225 14.13 -5.69 2.94
CA ALA A 225 13.67 -6.98 2.44
C ALA A 225 13.37 -7.97 3.57
N GLY A 226 14.25 -8.07 4.57
CA GLY A 226 14.08 -8.96 5.71
C GLY A 226 12.83 -8.66 6.53
N PHE A 227 12.41 -7.39 6.58
CA PHE A 227 11.22 -6.97 7.31
C PHE A 227 9.94 -6.98 6.46
N LEU A 228 10.00 -6.38 5.28
CA LEU A 228 8.82 -6.16 4.45
C LEU A 228 8.40 -7.43 3.72
N TRP A 229 9.34 -8.27 3.27
CA TRP A 229 9.01 -9.44 2.46
C TRP A 229 8.20 -10.50 3.21
N PRO A 230 8.55 -10.90 4.45
CA PRO A 230 7.71 -11.82 5.23
C PRO A 230 6.29 -11.29 5.44
N LEU A 231 6.14 -9.98 5.65
CA LEU A 231 4.84 -9.35 5.80
C LEU A 231 4.01 -9.43 4.51
N GLN A 232 4.63 -9.21 3.34
CA GLN A 232 3.97 -9.40 2.04
C GLN A 232 3.55 -10.86 1.83
N ILE A 233 4.41 -11.83 2.16
CA ILE A 233 4.09 -13.27 2.06
C ILE A 233 2.88 -13.61 2.95
N TYR A 234 2.89 -13.14 4.20
CA TYR A 234 1.81 -13.37 5.15
C TYR A 234 0.47 -12.82 4.63
N TRP A 235 0.46 -11.58 4.13
CA TRP A 235 -0.76 -11.00 3.56
C TRP A 235 -1.22 -11.71 2.29
N PHE A 236 -0.30 -12.11 1.42
CA PHE A 236 -0.63 -12.90 0.25
C PHE A 236 -1.29 -14.23 0.63
N TRP A 237 -0.74 -14.92 1.63
CA TRP A 237 -1.34 -16.14 2.16
C TRP A 237 -2.77 -15.90 2.69
N LEU A 238 -3.01 -14.83 3.44
CA LEU A 238 -4.35 -14.46 3.91
C LEU A 238 -5.33 -14.18 2.75
N MET A 239 -4.88 -13.49 1.69
CA MET A 239 -5.70 -13.23 0.51
C MET A 239 -6.04 -14.53 -0.23
N CYS A 240 -5.07 -15.43 -0.39
CA CYS A 240 -5.30 -16.75 -0.96
C CYS A 240 -6.29 -17.57 -0.11
N GLN A 241 -6.19 -17.51 1.22
CA GLN A 241 -7.18 -18.15 2.09
C GLN A 241 -8.58 -17.59 1.88
N ARG A 242 -8.72 -16.26 1.83
CA ARG A 242 -10.02 -15.62 1.59
C ARG A 242 -10.59 -16.01 0.23
N ALA A 243 -9.78 -16.01 -0.82
CA ALA A 243 -10.19 -16.43 -2.16
C ALA A 243 -10.67 -17.89 -2.17
N ARG A 244 -9.95 -18.80 -1.50
CA ARG A 244 -10.37 -20.20 -1.36
C ARG A 244 -11.72 -20.36 -0.67
N ARG A 245 -12.00 -19.59 0.38
CA ARG A 245 -13.30 -19.62 1.08
C ARG A 245 -14.44 -19.19 0.16
N VAL A 246 -14.27 -18.08 -0.57
CA VAL A 246 -15.28 -17.58 -1.52
C VAL A 246 -15.56 -18.58 -2.63
N LEU A 247 -14.52 -19.26 -3.15
CA LEU A 247 -14.68 -20.30 -4.15
C LEU A 247 -15.41 -21.54 -3.59
N ALA A 248 -15.09 -21.96 -2.37
CA ALA A 248 -15.76 -23.08 -1.71
C ALA A 248 -17.24 -22.80 -1.42
N GLU A 249 -17.60 -21.56 -1.07
CA GLU A 249 -18.98 -21.12 -0.87
C GLU A 249 -19.75 -21.04 -2.19
N SER A 250 -19.10 -20.62 -3.28
CA SER A 250 -19.71 -20.57 -4.63
C SER A 250 -19.98 -21.95 -5.24
N GLY A 251 -19.30 -23.00 -4.75
CA GLY A 251 -19.44 -24.38 -5.23
C GLY A 251 -20.48 -25.23 -4.49
N LYS A 252 -21.10 -24.70 -3.42
CA LYS A 252 -22.19 -25.42 -2.74
C LYS A 252 -23.47 -25.30 -3.57
N PRO A 253 -24.14 -26.42 -3.92
CA PRO A 253 -25.46 -26.34 -4.52
C PRO A 253 -26.41 -25.61 -3.57
N PRO A 254 -27.38 -24.82 -4.08
CA PRO A 254 -28.37 -24.19 -3.22
C PRO A 254 -29.04 -25.29 -2.41
N LEU A 255 -29.05 -25.14 -1.07
CA LEU A 255 -29.90 -25.98 -0.23
C LEU A 255 -31.33 -25.79 -0.73
N GLY A 256 -31.88 -26.83 -1.34
CA GLY A 256 -33.26 -26.85 -1.79
C GLY A 256 -34.17 -26.41 -0.65
N LYS A 257 -34.93 -25.37 -0.91
CA LYS A 257 -36.19 -25.10 -0.22
C LYS A 257 -37.30 -25.60 -1.12
#